data_AF-A0A7S3GEY7-F1
#
_entry.id   AF-A0A7S3GEY7-F1
#
_cell.length_a   1.000
_cell.length_b   1.000
_cell.length_c   1.000
_cell.angle_alpha   90.00
_cell.angle_beta   90.00
_cell.angle_gamma   90.00
#
_symmetry.space_group_name_H-M   'P 1'
#
loop_
_entity.id
_entity.type
_entity.pdbx_description
1 polymer ?
#
loop_
_entity_poly.entity_id
_entity_poly.type
_entity_poly.pdbx_seq_one_letter_code
_entity_poly.pdbx_strand_id
1 'polypeptide(L)'
;MSSQDPSPSSKRSSCSEVENETPKKQRRPPKLSLEDLSDAVRNLAPAKTPMSRHTSRAGTPLQLSPKTVVRRKAHDNMSERIFRAVAGLNVELLKDTLGAAESFSSKFVNERDDFGYTPLLCAVALEGPDQTTQAPEVQENIVALLLDAGADPFVNDEKGWNCLHWCAACGTKSSMEVLFQVCDLNFQRDRDTCCSCTSKLGDTPLHVAARHGRMDIMKYLIDQGSKPSTLNWLGQSAADVACKPVDEQWKPSVESEYVRHEVRELLHGHDPFGNMLLLHHELCQLHCPHEGHQESPARTSSLLTAVRERLPGFEYTEISNFDIASDNILLLSHESSYLEDLKAIECRISTAGSTLPFTPQLQRRRMDQKGVPKISHEKLSAIRKDADMILSDDSSTVGEGSPLDNVCASPLFRAPSLQQVKDWSDTSFSLGTLNAARAAAGGVVEAVKRLLQGNKQRRAAVAVRPPGHHAGPVGLSTGALSCGFCVFNNVAIGAFYAIDNFPQVKRVAIIDIDAHHGNGTEEAIRWAAGKRRWTPASSPIFFASVHLFHKSSTFGEFYPGTGEADDTVANFVNCPITPLWASKKSKGGKVGREAWKESIERRIAPALRSFHPDLTIISAGLDGGRYSICSQYFGVW
;
A
#
# COMPACT_ATOMS: atom_id res chain seq x y z
N MET A 1 43.04 37.88 57.10
CA MET A 1 41.85 37.03 56.88
C MET A 1 41.06 37.70 55.77
N SER A 2 40.75 37.16 54.59
CA SER A 2 40.88 35.86 53.91
C SER A 2 40.52 36.15 52.43
N SER A 3 41.43 35.98 51.45
CA SER A 3 41.48 34.92 50.39
C SER A 3 40.21 34.83 49.51
N GLN A 4 40.17 35.29 48.25
CA GLN A 4 40.85 34.91 46.97
C GLN A 4 40.33 33.63 46.29
N ASP A 5 39.77 33.81 45.08
CA ASP A 5 39.56 32.82 44.01
C ASP A 5 40.87 32.17 43.54
N PRO A 6 40.81 30.94 42.98
CA PRO A 6 41.25 30.79 41.60
C PRO A 6 40.53 29.71 40.76
N SER A 7 40.59 29.92 39.44
CA SER A 7 40.35 29.00 38.33
C SER A 7 41.07 27.63 38.44
N PRO A 8 40.61 26.57 37.73
CA PRO A 8 41.47 25.46 37.37
C PRO A 8 41.72 25.30 35.86
N SER A 9 42.96 24.93 35.62
CA SER A 9 43.73 24.72 34.40
C SER A 9 43.39 23.45 33.61
N SER A 10 43.58 23.54 32.29
CA SER A 10 43.74 22.43 31.35
C SER A 10 45.03 21.62 31.60
N LYS A 11 44.93 20.29 31.62
CA LYS A 11 46.08 19.38 31.42
C LYS A 11 45.75 18.31 30.37
N ARG A 12 46.72 18.09 29.48
CA ARG A 12 46.79 17.12 28.37
C ARG A 12 47.20 15.72 28.85
N SER A 13 46.79 14.69 28.09
CA SER A 13 47.56 13.47 27.78
C SER A 13 46.97 12.82 26.52
N SER A 14 47.55 13.06 25.33
CA SER A 14 48.49 12.19 24.59
C SER A 14 47.88 10.91 24.00
N CYS A 15 47.74 10.85 22.67
CA CYS A 15 48.07 9.66 21.87
C CYS A 15 48.12 9.98 20.35
N SER A 16 49.29 9.68 19.78
CA SER A 16 49.60 9.26 18.40
C SER A 16 49.11 10.06 17.18
N GLU A 17 50.07 10.78 16.60
CA GLU A 17 50.39 10.94 15.17
C GLU A 17 49.47 10.21 14.17
N VAL A 18 48.75 11.00 13.37
CA VAL A 18 48.25 10.59 12.05
C VAL A 18 48.96 11.49 11.05
N GLU A 19 49.74 10.86 10.18
CA GLU A 19 50.53 11.52 9.14
C GLU A 19 49.64 12.37 8.23
N ASN A 20 50.07 13.61 8.00
CA ASN A 20 49.53 14.49 6.97
C ASN A 20 49.92 13.95 5.58
N GLU A 21 49.12 13.02 5.02
CA GLU A 21 49.15 12.77 3.58
C GLU A 21 48.50 13.98 2.87
N THR A 22 49.34 14.75 2.17
CA THR A 22 48.90 15.72 1.16
C THR A 22 48.03 15.00 0.11
N PRO A 23 46.92 15.61 -0.36
CA PRO A 23 46.09 14.96 -1.37
C PRO A 23 46.92 14.77 -2.63
N LYS A 24 47.25 13.49 -2.92
CA LYS A 24 47.85 13.07 -4.18
C LYS A 24 46.96 13.63 -5.29
N LYS A 25 47.49 14.54 -6.12
CA LYS A 25 46.87 14.97 -7.37
C LYS A 25 46.48 13.70 -8.14
N GLN A 26 45.20 13.31 -8.09
CA GLN A 26 44.68 12.30 -8.97
C GLN A 26 44.92 12.81 -10.38
N ARG A 27 45.81 12.12 -11.11
CA ARG A 27 46.04 12.39 -12.52
C ARG A 27 44.69 12.28 -13.20
N ARG A 28 44.27 13.34 -13.91
CA ARG A 28 43.12 13.29 -14.81
C ARG A 28 43.28 12.03 -15.67
N PRO A 29 42.27 11.16 -15.78
CA PRO A 29 42.30 10.10 -16.77
C PRO A 29 42.46 10.75 -18.16
N PRO A 30 43.16 10.10 -19.10
CA PRO A 30 43.35 10.67 -20.44
C PRO A 30 41.98 10.93 -21.08
N LYS A 31 41.84 12.07 -21.77
CA LYS A 31 40.71 12.31 -22.68
C LYS A 31 40.70 11.16 -23.68
N LEU A 32 39.62 10.38 -23.67
CA LEU A 32 39.38 9.36 -24.69
C LEU A 32 39.17 10.04 -26.04
N SER A 33 39.73 9.44 -27.08
CA SER A 33 39.66 9.92 -28.45
C SER A 33 38.32 9.54 -29.10
N LEU A 34 37.99 10.15 -30.25
CA LEU A 34 36.82 9.80 -31.09
C LEU A 34 36.70 8.29 -31.37
N GLU A 35 37.82 7.57 -31.41
CA GLU A 35 37.88 6.13 -31.67
C GLU A 35 37.40 5.32 -30.46
N ASP A 36 37.73 5.75 -29.25
CA ASP A 36 37.33 5.07 -28.00
C ASP A 36 35.81 5.17 -27.74
N LEU A 37 35.20 6.30 -28.12
CA LEU A 37 33.74 6.50 -28.07
C LEU A 37 33.02 5.69 -29.16
N SER A 38 33.59 5.64 -30.37
CA SER A 38 33.05 4.82 -31.47
C SER A 38 33.12 3.32 -31.18
N ASP A 39 34.14 2.86 -30.44
CA ASP A 39 34.30 1.44 -30.10
C ASP A 39 33.43 1.02 -28.91
N ALA A 40 33.15 1.93 -27.97
CA ALA A 40 32.12 1.71 -26.94
C ALA A 40 30.72 1.53 -27.56
N VAL A 41 30.39 2.31 -28.61
CA VAL A 41 29.15 2.20 -29.37
C VAL A 41 29.05 0.89 -30.16
N ARG A 42 30.15 0.39 -30.74
CA ARG A 42 30.18 -0.89 -31.47
C ARG A 42 30.01 -2.12 -30.57
N ASN A 43 30.45 -2.06 -29.33
CA ASN A 43 30.38 -3.18 -28.38
C ASN A 43 28.98 -3.37 -27.74
N LEU A 44 28.01 -2.50 -28.06
CA LEU A 44 26.62 -2.56 -27.57
C LEU A 44 25.67 -3.36 -28.48
N ALA A 45 26.18 -4.09 -29.48
CA ALA A 45 25.34 -4.90 -30.37
C ALA A 45 24.52 -5.96 -29.57
N PRO A 46 23.18 -5.93 -29.62
CA PRO A 46 22.37 -6.88 -28.87
C PRO A 46 22.41 -8.28 -29.49
N ALA A 47 22.44 -9.31 -28.63
CA ALA A 47 22.11 -10.67 -29.03
C ALA A 47 20.70 -10.69 -29.63
N LYS A 48 20.59 -11.14 -30.89
CA LYS A 48 19.33 -11.25 -31.63
C LYS A 48 18.31 -12.05 -30.83
N THR A 49 17.27 -11.40 -30.33
CA THR A 49 16.04 -12.05 -29.87
C THR A 49 14.93 -11.79 -30.89
N PRO A 50 14.05 -12.78 -31.17
CA PRO A 50 13.04 -12.65 -32.21
C PRO A 50 11.96 -11.64 -31.77
N MET A 51 11.77 -10.60 -32.58
CA MET A 51 10.71 -9.61 -32.41
C MET A 51 9.33 -10.23 -32.64
N SER A 52 8.44 -10.19 -31.64
CA SER A 52 7.00 -10.35 -31.86
C SER A 52 6.43 -9.01 -32.37
N ARG A 53 5.81 -9.01 -33.54
CA ARG A 53 5.18 -7.82 -34.14
C ARG A 53 3.82 -7.57 -33.49
N HIS A 54 3.77 -6.70 -32.49
CA HIS A 54 2.56 -5.99 -32.09
C HIS A 54 2.83 -4.49 -32.16
N THR A 55 2.52 -3.88 -33.31
CA THR A 55 2.54 -2.42 -33.47
C THR A 55 1.22 -1.87 -32.93
N SER A 56 1.19 -1.46 -31.66
CA SER A 56 0.08 -0.69 -31.09
C SER A 56 0.22 0.78 -31.51
N ARG A 57 -0.86 1.33 -32.07
CA ARG A 57 -0.92 2.72 -32.51
C ARG A 57 -1.28 3.61 -31.32
N ALA A 58 -0.39 3.67 -30.32
CA ALA A 58 -0.48 4.64 -29.23
C ALA A 58 -0.33 6.07 -29.80
N GLY A 59 -1.01 7.04 -29.20
CA GLY A 59 -1.21 8.40 -29.72
C GLY A 59 0.05 9.08 -30.27
N THR A 60 -0.15 9.98 -31.24
CA THR A 60 0.91 10.73 -31.94
C THR A 60 1.93 11.26 -30.93
N PRO A 61 3.23 10.94 -31.08
CA PRO A 61 4.25 11.40 -30.14
C PRO A 61 4.30 12.94 -30.09
N LEU A 62 4.64 13.49 -28.92
CA LEU A 62 4.98 14.91 -28.80
C LEU A 62 6.30 15.12 -29.55
N GLN A 63 6.25 15.56 -30.80
CA GLN A 63 7.42 15.77 -31.66
C GLN A 63 7.49 17.20 -32.15
N LEU A 64 8.71 17.70 -32.32
CA LEU A 64 8.94 19.01 -32.93
C LEU A 64 8.97 18.87 -34.45
N SER A 65 8.27 19.78 -35.13
CA SER A 65 8.43 19.91 -36.57
C SER A 65 9.73 20.65 -36.90
N PRO A 66 10.41 20.36 -38.03
CA PRO A 66 11.57 21.13 -38.48
C PRO A 66 11.32 22.64 -38.57
N LYS A 67 10.08 23.05 -38.86
CA LYS A 67 9.68 24.47 -38.91
C LYS A 67 9.64 25.13 -37.53
N THR A 68 9.43 24.36 -36.47
CA THR A 68 9.43 24.84 -35.09
C THR A 68 10.85 25.17 -34.63
N VAL A 69 11.84 24.38 -35.07
CA VAL A 69 13.25 24.46 -34.67
C VAL A 69 13.99 25.69 -35.23
N VAL A 70 13.50 26.30 -36.33
CA VAL A 70 14.22 27.35 -37.09
C VAL A 70 13.58 28.75 -36.93
N ARG A 71 12.92 29.03 -35.80
CA ARG A 71 12.27 30.34 -35.57
C ARG A 71 13.17 31.36 -34.85
N ARG A 72 14.30 31.74 -35.44
CA ARG A 72 15.05 32.95 -35.02
C ARG A 72 14.99 34.04 -36.09
N LYS A 73 15.06 35.31 -35.66
CA LYS A 73 15.19 36.46 -36.57
C LYS A 73 16.49 36.37 -37.37
N ALA A 74 16.38 36.64 -38.67
CA ALA A 74 17.39 36.46 -39.70
C ALA A 74 18.68 37.30 -39.52
N HIS A 75 19.59 36.83 -38.67
CA HIS A 75 21.01 37.16 -38.76
C HIS A 75 21.80 35.86 -38.84
N ASP A 76 22.72 35.78 -39.81
CA ASP A 76 23.56 34.60 -40.11
C ASP A 76 24.61 34.41 -38.99
N ASN A 77 24.16 33.96 -37.82
CA ASN A 77 25.01 33.61 -36.70
C ASN A 77 25.23 32.09 -36.66
N MET A 78 26.37 31.68 -36.09
CA MET A 78 26.78 30.27 -35.99
C MET A 78 25.68 29.37 -35.41
N SER A 79 24.95 29.86 -34.40
CA SER A 79 23.85 29.14 -33.75
C SER A 79 22.71 28.80 -34.72
N GLU A 80 22.30 29.73 -35.58
CA GLU A 80 21.26 29.50 -36.58
C GLU A 80 21.67 28.39 -37.56
N ARG A 81 22.95 28.35 -37.96
CA ARG A 81 23.49 27.27 -38.80
C ARG A 81 23.43 25.92 -38.09
N ILE A 82 23.74 25.87 -36.80
CA ILE A 82 23.61 24.67 -35.97
C ILE A 82 22.14 24.23 -35.90
N PHE A 83 21.19 25.13 -35.60
CA PHE A 83 19.76 24.81 -35.57
C PHE A 83 19.25 24.29 -36.92
N ARG A 84 19.69 24.87 -38.04
CA ARG A 84 19.33 24.38 -39.39
C ARG A 84 19.91 23.00 -39.69
N ALA A 85 21.16 22.76 -39.29
CA ALA A 85 21.78 21.45 -39.46
C ALA A 85 21.01 20.38 -38.67
N VAL A 86 20.63 20.68 -37.43
CA VAL A 86 19.81 19.80 -36.57
C VAL A 86 18.42 19.59 -37.18
N ALA A 87 17.70 20.66 -37.55
CA ALA A 87 16.37 20.59 -38.14
C ALA A 87 16.33 19.80 -39.46
N GLY A 88 17.42 19.85 -40.23
CA GLY A 88 17.59 19.10 -41.47
C GLY A 88 18.20 17.71 -41.30
N LEU A 89 18.50 17.29 -40.07
CA LEU A 89 19.22 16.04 -39.75
C LEU A 89 20.51 15.86 -40.58
N ASN A 90 21.23 16.97 -40.80
CA ASN A 90 22.41 17.03 -41.65
C ASN A 90 23.70 16.97 -40.81
N VAL A 91 24.22 15.75 -40.66
CA VAL A 91 25.43 15.45 -39.87
C VAL A 91 26.66 16.17 -40.42
N GLU A 92 26.85 16.20 -41.74
CA GLU A 92 28.04 16.80 -42.36
C GLU A 92 28.03 18.33 -42.20
N LEU A 93 26.88 18.98 -42.42
CA LEU A 93 26.75 20.42 -42.17
C LEU A 93 27.01 20.76 -40.70
N LEU A 94 26.57 19.90 -39.77
CA LEU A 94 26.83 20.08 -38.34
C LEU A 94 28.33 19.97 -38.03
N LYS A 95 29.02 18.95 -38.55
CA LYS A 95 30.48 18.78 -38.39
C LYS A 95 31.25 19.98 -38.93
N ASP A 96 30.95 20.43 -40.14
CA ASP A 96 31.60 21.59 -40.76
C ASP A 96 31.40 22.86 -39.92
N THR A 97 30.18 23.04 -39.41
CA THR A 97 29.81 24.22 -38.61
C THR A 97 30.51 24.21 -37.24
N LEU A 98 30.61 23.04 -36.59
CA LEU A 98 31.31 22.89 -35.31
C LEU A 98 32.84 22.95 -35.46
N GLY A 99 33.39 22.38 -36.54
CA GLY A 99 34.83 22.41 -36.85
C GLY A 99 35.34 23.82 -37.14
N ALA A 100 34.50 24.71 -37.69
CA ALA A 100 34.85 26.12 -37.88
C ALA A 100 34.89 26.94 -36.56
N ALA A 101 34.47 26.37 -35.42
CA ALA A 101 34.19 27.10 -34.18
C ALA A 101 35.22 26.90 -33.05
N GLU A 102 36.45 26.43 -33.35
CA GLU A 102 37.45 25.80 -32.45
C GLU A 102 37.76 26.47 -31.09
N SER A 103 37.26 27.68 -30.78
CA SER A 103 37.41 28.33 -29.46
C SER A 103 36.13 28.83 -28.78
N PHE A 104 34.97 28.81 -29.45
CA PHE A 104 33.69 29.33 -28.91
C PHE A 104 32.49 28.36 -29.07
N SER A 105 32.74 27.13 -29.53
CA SER A 105 31.70 26.14 -29.86
C SER A 105 30.66 25.91 -28.74
N SER A 106 31.11 25.78 -27.49
CA SER A 106 30.24 25.50 -26.32
C SER A 106 29.21 26.61 -26.04
N LYS A 107 29.51 27.86 -26.42
CA LYS A 107 28.56 28.97 -26.28
C LYS A 107 27.40 28.79 -27.25
N PHE A 108 27.67 28.48 -28.52
CA PHE A 108 26.68 28.43 -29.59
C PHE A 108 25.78 27.20 -29.50
N VAL A 109 26.33 26.03 -29.13
CA VAL A 109 25.56 24.79 -28.97
C VAL A 109 24.58 24.81 -27.79
N ASN A 110 24.69 25.79 -26.89
CA ASN A 110 23.82 25.96 -25.73
C ASN A 110 22.90 27.18 -25.82
N GLU A 111 22.96 27.96 -26.90
CA GLU A 111 22.04 29.09 -27.07
C GLU A 111 20.61 28.59 -27.28
N ARG A 112 19.66 29.29 -26.66
CA ARG A 112 18.24 28.94 -26.71
C ARG A 112 17.51 29.72 -27.79
N ASP A 113 16.64 29.08 -28.56
CA ASP A 113 15.73 29.76 -29.48
C ASP A 113 14.64 30.56 -28.74
N ASP A 114 13.71 31.16 -29.50
CA ASP A 114 12.62 31.98 -28.97
C ASP A 114 11.64 31.20 -28.06
N PHE A 115 11.72 29.85 -28.04
CA PHE A 115 10.91 28.96 -27.18
C PHE A 115 11.72 28.31 -26.06
N GLY A 116 12.99 28.70 -25.92
CA GLY A 116 13.89 28.15 -24.91
C GLY A 116 14.61 26.86 -25.32
N TYR A 117 14.47 26.37 -26.55
CA TYR A 117 15.09 25.13 -27.02
C TYR A 117 16.56 25.34 -27.38
N THR A 118 17.43 24.43 -26.95
CA THR A 118 18.80 24.32 -27.45
C THR A 118 18.85 23.43 -28.69
N PRO A 119 19.93 23.49 -29.49
CA PRO A 119 20.16 22.53 -30.56
C PRO A 119 20.05 21.06 -30.11
N LEU A 120 20.54 20.75 -28.90
CA LEU A 120 20.46 19.39 -28.33
C LEU A 120 19.02 19.00 -27.99
N LEU A 121 18.23 19.90 -27.40
CA LEU A 121 16.80 19.68 -27.14
C LEU A 121 16.03 19.40 -28.44
N CYS A 122 16.32 20.17 -29.50
CA CYS A 122 15.73 19.93 -30.81
C CYS A 122 16.16 18.58 -31.38
N ALA A 123 17.44 18.22 -31.29
CA ALA A 123 17.95 16.95 -31.78
C ALA A 123 17.24 15.74 -31.15
N VAL A 124 16.95 15.76 -29.85
CA VAL A 124 16.24 14.64 -29.18
C VAL A 124 14.74 14.60 -29.46
N ALA A 125 14.14 15.73 -29.83
CA ALA A 125 12.69 15.87 -30.01
C ALA A 125 12.23 15.85 -31.49
N LEU A 126 13.17 15.84 -32.44
CA LEU A 126 12.89 15.79 -33.87
C LEU A 126 12.46 14.40 -34.32
N GLU A 127 11.54 14.38 -35.29
CA GLU A 127 11.13 13.19 -35.99
C GLU A 127 12.04 12.96 -37.21
N GLY A 128 12.47 11.72 -37.45
CA GLY A 128 13.17 11.36 -38.68
C GLY A 128 12.31 11.62 -39.92
N PRO A 129 12.90 11.91 -41.10
CA PRO A 129 12.15 12.05 -42.33
C PRO A 129 11.75 10.63 -42.77
N ASP A 130 10.50 10.27 -42.53
CA ASP A 130 9.93 8.94 -42.76
C ASP A 130 10.54 7.80 -41.92
N GLN A 131 9.69 6.86 -41.50
CA GLN A 131 10.02 5.66 -40.72
C GLN A 131 10.84 4.63 -41.53
N THR A 132 11.74 5.07 -42.40
CA THR A 132 12.67 4.22 -43.15
C THR A 132 14.02 4.18 -42.44
N THR A 133 14.27 3.08 -41.71
CA THR A 133 15.54 2.36 -41.43
C THR A 133 16.89 3.07 -41.18
N GLN A 134 17.06 4.38 -41.33
CA GLN A 134 18.33 5.12 -41.13
C GLN A 134 18.21 6.35 -40.19
N ALA A 135 17.00 6.71 -39.77
CA ALA A 135 16.76 7.88 -38.90
C ALA A 135 17.39 7.81 -37.48
N PRO A 136 17.43 6.66 -36.78
CA PRO A 136 17.95 6.60 -35.41
C PRO A 136 19.45 6.89 -35.32
N GLU A 137 20.25 6.28 -36.21
CA GLU A 137 21.71 6.45 -36.23
C GLU A 137 22.12 7.90 -36.55
N VAL A 138 21.38 8.56 -37.44
CA VAL A 138 21.61 9.98 -37.79
C VAL A 138 21.30 10.88 -36.58
N GLN A 139 20.20 10.62 -35.89
CA GLN A 139 19.84 11.37 -34.68
C GLN A 139 20.85 11.14 -33.55
N GLU A 140 21.27 9.90 -33.33
CA GLU A 140 22.32 9.53 -32.37
C GLU A 140 23.65 10.24 -32.68
N ASN A 141 24.06 10.27 -33.95
CA ASN A 141 25.27 10.96 -34.38
C ASN A 141 25.18 12.48 -34.13
N ILE A 142 24.04 13.11 -34.39
CA ILE A 142 23.84 14.54 -34.13
C ILE A 142 23.91 14.82 -32.62
N VAL A 143 23.24 14.00 -31.80
CA VAL A 143 23.28 14.11 -30.34
C VAL A 143 24.72 13.96 -29.83
N ALA A 144 25.46 12.96 -30.31
CA ALA A 144 26.85 12.74 -29.92
C ALA A 144 27.76 13.92 -30.30
N LEU A 145 27.64 14.45 -31.53
CA LEU A 145 28.42 15.61 -32.00
C LEU A 145 28.14 16.87 -31.17
N LEU A 146 26.89 17.13 -30.82
CA LEU A 146 26.52 18.27 -29.98
C LEU A 146 27.09 18.13 -28.56
N LEU A 147 27.04 16.92 -27.98
CA LEU A 147 27.60 16.65 -26.67
C LEU A 147 29.13 16.78 -26.65
N ASP A 148 29.83 16.30 -27.68
CA ASP A 148 31.29 16.47 -27.84
C ASP A 148 31.69 17.95 -27.97
N ALA A 149 30.85 18.75 -28.65
CA ALA A 149 30.99 20.20 -28.72
C ALA A 149 30.66 20.94 -27.40
N GLY A 150 30.24 20.23 -26.36
CA GLY A 150 29.96 20.79 -25.03
C GLY A 150 28.52 21.26 -24.82
N ALA A 151 27.54 20.68 -25.53
CA ALA A 151 26.13 20.90 -25.24
C ALA A 151 25.77 20.36 -23.85
N ASP A 152 25.09 21.17 -23.03
CA ASP A 152 24.63 20.82 -21.70
C ASP A 152 23.23 20.20 -21.78
N PRO A 153 23.05 18.91 -21.43
CA PRO A 153 21.77 18.23 -21.53
C PRO A 153 20.76 18.65 -20.47
N PHE A 154 21.17 19.43 -19.47
CA PHE A 154 20.33 19.89 -18.36
C PHE A 154 19.74 21.28 -18.58
N VAL A 155 20.04 21.92 -19.71
CA VAL A 155 19.38 23.18 -20.07
C VAL A 155 17.88 22.94 -20.22
N ASN A 156 17.10 23.74 -19.49
CA ASN A 156 15.64 23.64 -19.51
C ASN A 156 15.01 24.59 -20.52
N ASP A 157 13.95 24.12 -21.20
CA ASP A 157 13.05 24.95 -22.00
C ASP A 157 12.11 25.82 -21.12
N GLU A 158 11.18 26.55 -21.74
CA GLU A 158 10.20 27.37 -21.04
C GLU A 158 9.26 26.59 -20.11
N LYS A 159 9.07 25.28 -20.29
CA LYS A 159 8.26 24.41 -19.42
C LYS A 159 9.10 23.76 -18.31
N GLY A 160 10.41 24.02 -18.28
CA GLY A 160 11.33 23.38 -17.36
C GLY A 160 11.82 22.01 -17.85
N TRP A 161 11.53 21.61 -19.09
CA TRP A 161 11.94 20.31 -19.61
C TRP A 161 13.38 20.36 -20.13
N ASN A 162 14.17 19.37 -19.76
CA ASN A 162 15.51 19.15 -20.30
C ASN A 162 15.51 17.96 -21.27
N CYS A 163 16.69 17.57 -21.79
CA CYS A 163 16.78 16.51 -22.79
C CYS A 163 16.21 15.16 -22.32
N LEU A 164 16.35 14.82 -21.03
CA LEU A 164 15.80 13.58 -20.48
C LEU A 164 14.26 13.57 -20.47
N HIS A 165 13.62 14.72 -20.20
CA HIS A 165 12.17 14.84 -20.29
C HIS A 165 11.68 14.68 -21.73
N TRP A 166 12.40 15.27 -22.69
CA TRP A 166 12.07 15.15 -24.12
C TRP A 166 12.26 13.71 -24.61
N CYS A 167 13.37 13.04 -24.25
CA CYS A 167 13.54 11.62 -24.56
C CYS A 167 12.41 10.76 -23.97
N ALA A 168 11.97 11.08 -22.76
CA ALA A 168 10.85 10.41 -22.11
C ALA A 168 9.49 10.64 -22.79
N ALA A 169 9.25 11.82 -23.37
CA ALA A 169 8.03 12.09 -24.14
C ALA A 169 8.06 11.42 -25.53
N CYS A 170 9.19 11.55 -26.22
CA CYS A 170 9.37 11.09 -27.60
C CYS A 170 9.60 9.57 -27.70
N GLY A 171 10.11 8.93 -26.64
CA GLY A 171 10.46 7.51 -26.64
C GLY A 171 11.83 7.21 -27.27
N THR A 172 12.77 8.17 -27.26
CA THR A 172 14.09 8.02 -27.88
C THR A 172 15.09 7.39 -26.91
N LYS A 173 15.01 6.06 -26.76
CA LYS A 173 15.82 5.30 -25.78
C LYS A 173 17.33 5.44 -26.01
N SER A 174 17.80 5.31 -27.26
CA SER A 174 19.23 5.43 -27.56
C SER A 174 19.81 6.80 -27.16
N SER A 175 19.08 7.88 -27.48
CA SER A 175 19.49 9.23 -27.07
C SER A 175 19.52 9.36 -25.55
N MET A 176 18.55 8.77 -24.84
CA MET A 176 18.57 8.72 -23.38
C MET A 176 19.79 7.96 -22.84
N GLU A 177 20.14 6.80 -23.41
CA GLU A 177 21.31 6.01 -23.03
C GLU A 177 22.63 6.80 -23.19
N VAL A 178 22.80 7.48 -24.33
CA VAL A 178 23.95 8.37 -24.58
C VAL A 178 24.01 9.51 -23.56
N LEU A 179 22.86 10.12 -23.24
CA LEU A 179 22.80 11.21 -22.26
C LEU A 179 23.25 10.74 -20.87
N PHE A 180 22.78 9.58 -20.39
CA PHE A 180 23.22 9.03 -19.10
C PHE A 180 24.72 8.74 -19.08
N GLN A 181 25.27 8.19 -20.16
CA GLN A 181 26.71 7.90 -20.26
C GLN A 181 27.57 9.17 -20.23
N VAL A 182 27.15 10.23 -20.92
CA VAL A 182 27.89 11.50 -20.99
C VAL A 182 27.76 12.31 -19.68
N CYS A 183 26.63 12.22 -18.97
CA CYS A 183 26.44 12.88 -17.69
C CYS A 183 27.45 12.40 -16.63
N ASP A 184 27.69 11.09 -16.58
CA ASP A 184 28.68 10.47 -15.66
C ASP A 184 30.12 10.96 -15.97
N LEU A 185 30.46 11.17 -17.25
CA LEU A 185 31.84 11.43 -17.69
C LEU A 185 32.21 12.92 -17.76
N ASN A 186 31.33 13.78 -18.30
CA ASN A 186 31.67 15.15 -18.67
C ASN A 186 31.16 16.22 -17.70
N PHE A 187 30.07 15.95 -16.97
CA PHE A 187 29.42 16.94 -16.11
C PHE A 187 29.56 16.65 -14.61
N GLN A 188 30.21 15.54 -14.22
CA GLN A 188 30.38 15.10 -12.82
C GLN A 188 29.06 15.08 -12.04
N ARG A 189 27.95 14.82 -12.72
CA ARG A 189 26.66 14.63 -12.08
C ARG A 189 26.47 13.15 -11.83
N ASP A 190 26.01 12.81 -10.63
CA ASP A 190 25.59 11.45 -10.34
C ASP A 190 24.30 11.11 -11.11
N ARG A 191 24.08 9.82 -11.28
CA ARG A 191 22.87 9.29 -11.91
C ARG A 191 21.60 9.71 -11.17
N ASP A 192 21.70 9.87 -9.85
CA ASP A 192 20.60 10.34 -9.01
C ASP A 192 20.12 11.74 -9.43
N THR A 193 21.03 12.66 -9.75
CA THR A 193 20.69 14.00 -10.27
C THR A 193 19.97 13.93 -11.62
N CYS A 194 20.34 12.97 -12.47
CA CYS A 194 19.70 12.76 -13.77
C CYS A 194 18.26 12.26 -13.60
N CYS A 195 18.06 11.26 -12.74
CA CYS A 195 16.76 10.65 -12.46
C CYS A 195 15.81 11.58 -11.68
N SER A 196 16.36 12.49 -10.87
CA SER A 196 15.60 13.41 -10.00
C SER A 196 15.39 14.81 -10.57
N CYS A 197 15.87 15.10 -11.79
CA CYS A 197 15.61 16.39 -12.42
C CYS A 197 14.10 16.63 -12.61
N THR A 198 13.65 17.87 -12.45
CA THR A 198 12.22 18.20 -12.47
C THR A 198 11.88 19.34 -13.42
N SER A 199 10.69 19.26 -14.02
CA SER A 199 10.04 20.36 -14.75
C SER A 199 9.47 21.44 -13.82
N LYS A 200 8.88 22.49 -14.38
CA LYS A 200 8.13 23.52 -13.61
C LYS A 200 6.91 23.00 -12.86
N LEU A 201 6.47 21.77 -13.10
CA LEU A 201 5.40 21.12 -12.33
C LEU A 201 5.94 20.10 -11.32
N GLY A 202 7.27 19.96 -11.22
CA GLY A 202 7.90 18.91 -10.43
C GLY A 202 7.91 17.53 -11.12
N ASP A 203 7.42 17.41 -12.36
CA ASP A 203 7.47 16.13 -13.08
C ASP A 203 8.93 15.74 -13.36
N THR A 204 9.30 14.50 -13.02
CA THR A 204 10.58 13.88 -13.41
C THR A 204 10.48 13.24 -14.81
N PRO A 205 11.60 12.82 -15.44
CA PRO A 205 11.54 12.05 -16.69
C PRO A 205 10.63 10.82 -16.59
N LEU A 206 10.58 10.14 -15.43
CA LEU A 206 9.70 8.99 -15.22
C LEU A 206 8.21 9.38 -15.25
N HIS A 207 7.84 10.57 -14.74
CA HIS A 207 6.47 11.08 -14.85
C HIS A 207 6.08 11.32 -16.31
N VAL A 208 6.97 11.92 -17.10
CA VAL A 208 6.73 12.19 -18.52
C VAL A 208 6.60 10.88 -19.29
N ALA A 209 7.50 9.92 -19.06
CA ALA A 209 7.43 8.59 -19.70
C ALA A 209 6.12 7.87 -19.38
N ALA A 210 5.68 7.91 -18.11
CA ALA A 210 4.41 7.30 -17.69
C ALA A 210 3.18 8.01 -18.28
N ARG A 211 3.20 9.34 -18.38
CA ARG A 211 2.13 10.13 -19.02
C ARG A 211 1.95 9.75 -20.49
N HIS A 212 3.05 9.49 -21.20
CA HIS A 212 3.06 9.10 -22.60
C HIS A 212 3.05 7.57 -22.84
N GLY A 213 3.02 6.75 -21.79
CA GLY A 213 3.00 5.29 -21.90
C GLY A 213 4.27 4.67 -22.51
N ARG A 214 5.45 5.29 -22.31
CA ARG A 214 6.73 4.81 -22.85
C ARG A 214 7.34 3.73 -21.97
N MET A 215 6.88 2.49 -22.15
CA MET A 215 7.26 1.35 -21.30
C MET A 215 8.76 1.03 -21.29
N ASP A 216 9.41 1.12 -22.43
CA ASP A 216 10.85 0.91 -22.61
C ASP A 216 11.69 1.95 -21.89
N ILE A 217 11.32 3.23 -22.01
CA ILE A 217 11.95 4.33 -21.29
C ILE A 217 11.72 4.20 -19.78
N MET A 218 10.50 3.87 -19.34
CA MET A 218 10.20 3.69 -17.92
C MET A 218 11.07 2.61 -17.28
N LYS A 219 11.18 1.44 -17.93
CA LYS A 219 12.06 0.35 -17.47
C LYS A 219 13.49 0.83 -17.33
N TYR A 220 14.01 1.48 -18.39
CA TYR A 220 15.36 2.01 -18.38
C TYR A 220 15.59 3.04 -17.27
N LEU A 221 14.69 4.00 -17.09
CA LEU A 221 14.79 5.02 -16.03
C LEU A 221 14.78 4.41 -14.63
N ILE A 222 13.96 3.37 -14.41
CA ILE A 222 13.92 2.63 -13.13
C ILE A 222 15.25 1.88 -12.92
N ASP A 223 15.77 1.23 -13.95
CA ASP A 223 17.08 0.56 -13.90
C ASP A 223 18.23 1.54 -13.62
N GLN A 224 18.09 2.81 -14.04
CA GLN A 224 19.02 3.90 -13.71
C GLN A 224 18.80 4.52 -12.32
N GLY A 225 17.82 4.05 -11.54
CA GLY A 225 17.57 4.51 -10.16
C GLY A 225 16.43 5.51 -9.99
N SER A 226 15.59 5.75 -11.02
CA SER A 226 14.41 6.60 -10.88
C SER A 226 13.39 5.98 -9.92
N LYS A 227 13.00 6.71 -8.88
CA LYS A 227 12.05 6.25 -7.87
C LYS A 227 10.59 6.44 -8.32
N PRO A 228 9.79 5.37 -8.50
CA PRO A 228 8.38 5.47 -8.90
C PRO A 228 7.48 6.24 -7.93
N SER A 229 7.81 6.27 -6.63
CA SER A 229 7.09 7.02 -5.59
C SER A 229 7.38 8.51 -5.55
N THR A 230 8.33 9.02 -6.35
CA THR A 230 8.60 10.47 -6.41
C THR A 230 7.33 11.20 -6.78
N LEU A 231 7.01 12.27 -6.06
CA LEU A 231 5.84 13.08 -6.31
C LEU A 231 6.23 14.40 -6.96
N ASN A 232 5.47 14.80 -7.97
CA ASN A 232 5.53 16.14 -8.53
C ASN A 232 4.92 17.18 -7.56
N TRP A 233 4.92 18.46 -7.93
CA TRP A 233 4.40 19.54 -7.07
C TRP A 233 2.86 19.54 -6.94
N LEU A 234 2.17 18.80 -7.80
CA LEU A 234 0.75 18.49 -7.68
C LEU A 234 0.49 17.27 -6.77
N GLY A 235 1.54 16.73 -6.16
CA GLY A 235 1.48 15.56 -5.29
C GLY A 235 1.24 14.25 -6.04
N GLN A 236 1.44 14.19 -7.35
CA GLN A 236 1.16 13.01 -8.18
C GLN A 236 2.43 12.21 -8.42
N SER A 237 2.34 10.89 -8.36
CA SER A 237 3.40 9.96 -8.79
C SER A 237 3.37 9.70 -10.29
N ALA A 238 4.38 8.99 -10.81
CA ALA A 238 4.39 8.52 -12.19
C ALA A 238 3.14 7.67 -12.53
N ALA A 239 2.65 6.88 -11.57
CA ALA A 239 1.45 6.04 -11.75
C ALA A 239 0.14 6.86 -11.78
N ASP A 240 0.14 8.03 -11.14
CA ASP A 240 -1.01 8.95 -11.11
C ASP A 240 -1.13 9.75 -12.41
N VAL A 241 0.00 10.15 -13.01
CA VAL A 241 0.01 10.84 -14.31
C VAL A 241 -0.15 9.87 -15.49
N ALA A 242 -0.06 8.56 -15.24
CA ALA A 242 -0.17 7.50 -16.22
C ALA A 242 -1.42 7.66 -17.09
N CYS A 243 -1.22 7.98 -18.37
CA CYS A 243 -2.26 8.15 -19.38
C CYS A 243 -3.41 9.06 -18.91
N LYS A 244 -3.12 10.14 -18.17
CA LYS A 244 -4.06 11.27 -18.08
C LYS A 244 -4.08 11.97 -19.43
N PRO A 245 -5.26 12.37 -19.95
CA PRO A 245 -5.29 13.14 -21.16
C PRO A 245 -4.51 14.44 -21.00
N VAL A 246 -3.72 14.77 -22.02
CA VAL A 246 -2.98 16.04 -22.08
C VAL A 246 -3.95 17.21 -22.32
N ASP A 247 -5.17 16.94 -22.79
CA ASP A 247 -6.26 17.91 -23.03
C ASP A 247 -7.60 17.46 -22.43
N GLU A 248 -8.34 18.38 -21.81
CA GLU A 248 -9.63 18.14 -21.10
C GLU A 248 -10.75 17.50 -21.95
N GLN A 249 -10.60 17.46 -23.28
CA GLN A 249 -11.61 16.93 -24.22
C GLN A 249 -11.41 15.48 -24.66
N TRP A 250 -10.35 14.82 -24.20
CA TRP A 250 -10.03 13.45 -24.62
C TRP A 250 -10.78 12.39 -23.80
N LYS A 251 -11.45 11.48 -24.51
CA LYS A 251 -12.09 10.29 -23.93
C LYS A 251 -11.14 9.10 -24.03
N PRO A 252 -10.91 8.35 -22.94
CA PRO A 252 -10.04 7.17 -22.98
C PRO A 252 -10.59 6.10 -23.93
N SER A 253 -9.72 5.59 -24.81
CA SER A 253 -9.97 4.39 -25.62
C SER A 253 -9.62 3.12 -24.83
N VAL A 254 -10.13 1.95 -25.26
CA VAL A 254 -9.77 0.65 -24.66
C VAL A 254 -8.26 0.41 -24.68
N GLU A 255 -7.58 0.81 -25.77
CA GLU A 255 -6.11 0.72 -25.88
C GLU A 255 -5.40 1.57 -24.83
N SER A 256 -5.93 2.76 -24.52
CA SER A 256 -5.34 3.64 -23.49
C SER A 256 -5.50 3.10 -22.07
N GLU A 257 -6.54 2.31 -21.81
CA GLU A 257 -6.76 1.67 -20.52
C GLU A 257 -5.82 0.48 -20.32
N TYR A 258 -5.57 -0.30 -21.39
CA TYR A 258 -4.57 -1.37 -21.39
C TYR A 258 -3.16 -0.84 -21.11
N VAL A 259 -2.74 0.22 -21.83
CA VAL A 259 -1.42 0.86 -21.60
C VAL A 259 -1.32 1.41 -20.18
N ARG A 260 -2.39 2.04 -19.66
CA ARG A 260 -2.43 2.51 -18.26
C ARG A 260 -2.27 1.37 -17.26
N HIS A 261 -2.87 0.21 -17.53
CA HIS A 261 -2.72 -0.97 -16.69
C HIS A 261 -1.26 -1.46 -16.67
N GLU A 262 -0.63 -1.65 -17.83
CA GLU A 262 0.77 -2.10 -17.91
C GLU A 262 1.74 -1.12 -17.25
N VAL A 263 1.54 0.19 -17.45
CA VAL A 263 2.34 1.25 -16.80
C VAL A 263 2.24 1.16 -15.28
N ARG A 264 1.02 1.00 -14.74
CA ARG A 264 0.80 0.90 -13.29
C ARG A 264 1.34 -0.40 -12.71
N GLU A 265 1.16 -1.52 -13.40
CA GLU A 265 1.74 -2.81 -13.03
C GLU A 265 3.27 -2.69 -12.92
N LEU A 266 3.93 -2.08 -13.91
CA LEU A 266 5.37 -1.88 -13.90
C LEU A 266 5.81 -1.03 -12.70
N LEU A 267 5.19 0.14 -12.50
CA LEU A 267 5.58 1.09 -11.45
C LEU A 267 5.30 0.53 -10.05
N HIS A 268 4.15 -0.10 -9.84
CA HIS A 268 3.83 -0.74 -8.56
C HIS A 268 4.69 -1.97 -8.30
N GLY A 269 5.09 -2.71 -9.33
CA GLY A 269 6.01 -3.84 -9.18
C GLY A 269 7.39 -3.43 -8.67
N HIS A 270 7.88 -2.25 -9.08
CA HIS A 270 9.18 -1.71 -8.67
C HIS A 270 9.11 -0.88 -7.38
N ASP A 271 7.93 -0.39 -7.02
CA ASP A 271 7.70 0.31 -5.75
C ASP A 271 6.35 -0.07 -5.11
N PRO A 272 6.25 -1.32 -4.61
CA PRO A 272 4.98 -1.84 -4.11
C PRO A 272 4.54 -1.17 -2.80
N PHE A 273 5.47 -0.54 -2.09
CA PHE A 273 5.18 0.11 -0.81
C PHE A 273 5.16 1.63 -0.92
N GLY A 274 5.99 2.26 -1.77
CA GLY A 274 6.07 3.70 -1.91
C GLY A 274 6.32 4.42 -0.59
N ASN A 275 6.10 5.73 -0.55
CA ASN A 275 6.07 6.48 0.71
C ASN A 275 4.83 6.07 1.54
N MET A 276 4.96 5.02 2.33
CA MET A 276 3.92 4.43 3.17
C MET A 276 3.99 4.97 4.60
N LEU A 277 2.84 5.05 5.27
CA LEU A 277 2.79 5.25 6.72
C LEU A 277 2.76 3.90 7.44
N LEU A 278 3.61 3.72 8.46
CA LEU A 278 3.52 2.60 9.40
C LEU A 278 3.04 3.12 10.75
N LEU A 279 1.79 2.86 11.09
CA LEU A 279 1.18 3.30 12.34
C LEU A 279 1.16 2.15 13.34
N HIS A 280 1.52 2.45 14.59
CA HIS A 280 1.36 1.53 15.72
C HIS A 280 1.17 2.35 17.01
N HIS A 281 0.80 1.72 18.13
CA HIS A 281 0.60 2.45 19.37
C HIS A 281 0.98 1.59 20.58
N GLU A 282 1.77 2.14 21.50
CA GLU A 282 2.27 1.40 22.67
C GLU A 282 1.15 0.90 23.59
N LEU A 283 0.07 1.66 23.73
CA LEU A 283 -1.12 1.21 24.47
C LEU A 283 -1.74 -0.10 23.94
N CYS A 284 -1.52 -0.46 22.67
CA CYS A 284 -1.97 -1.75 22.15
C CYS A 284 -1.32 -2.93 22.91
N GLN A 285 -0.15 -2.74 23.52
CA GLN A 285 0.54 -3.78 24.30
C GLN A 285 -0.11 -4.04 25.67
N LEU A 286 -0.98 -3.14 26.15
CA LEU A 286 -1.64 -3.28 27.45
C LEU A 286 -2.74 -4.34 27.48
N HIS A 287 -3.31 -4.69 26.32
CA HIS A 287 -4.26 -5.79 26.24
C HIS A 287 -3.55 -7.13 26.48
N CYS A 288 -3.96 -7.92 27.47
CA CYS A 288 -3.34 -9.20 27.76
C CYS A 288 -4.42 -10.24 28.11
N PRO A 289 -4.88 -11.06 27.14
CA PRO A 289 -5.90 -12.07 27.37
C PRO A 289 -5.54 -13.03 28.51
N HIS A 290 -4.44 -13.78 28.34
CA HIS A 290 -3.78 -14.61 29.36
C HIS A 290 -2.48 -15.18 28.77
N GLU A 291 -1.67 -15.83 29.60
CA GLU A 291 -0.44 -16.50 29.16
C GLU A 291 -0.74 -17.60 28.12
N GLY A 292 0.06 -17.65 27.06
CA GLY A 292 -0.10 -18.63 25.97
C GLY A 292 -1.25 -18.36 24.99
N HIS A 293 -2.01 -17.28 25.16
CA HIS A 293 -3.08 -16.91 24.22
C HIS A 293 -2.50 -16.48 22.86
N GLN A 294 -3.15 -16.90 21.76
CA GLN A 294 -2.68 -16.60 20.41
C GLN A 294 -2.76 -15.10 20.06
N GLU A 295 -3.78 -14.41 20.54
CA GLU A 295 -3.87 -12.94 20.50
C GLU A 295 -3.02 -12.39 21.67
N SER A 296 -1.74 -12.11 21.41
CA SER A 296 -0.78 -11.64 22.42
C SER A 296 -0.03 -10.39 21.95
N PRO A 297 0.56 -9.62 22.88
CA PRO A 297 1.42 -8.47 22.56
C PRO A 297 2.52 -8.78 21.54
N ALA A 298 3.08 -9.99 21.60
CA ALA A 298 4.13 -10.46 20.72
C ALA A 298 3.78 -10.36 19.22
N ARG A 299 2.50 -10.38 18.85
CA ARG A 299 2.06 -10.28 17.44
C ARG A 299 2.53 -8.97 16.79
N THR A 300 2.21 -7.84 17.41
CA THR A 300 2.51 -6.51 16.87
C THR A 300 3.99 -6.18 17.01
N SER A 301 4.62 -6.52 18.13
CA SER A 301 6.07 -6.26 18.32
C SER A 301 6.92 -7.08 17.34
N SER A 302 6.60 -8.35 17.11
CA SER A 302 7.32 -9.18 16.14
C SER A 302 7.15 -8.69 14.70
N LEU A 303 5.95 -8.19 14.35
CA LEU A 303 5.70 -7.58 13.04
C LEU A 303 6.59 -6.34 12.84
N LEU A 304 6.61 -5.42 13.81
CA LEU A 304 7.41 -4.19 13.73
C LEU A 304 8.91 -4.49 13.65
N THR A 305 9.41 -5.44 14.44
CA THR A 305 10.81 -5.91 14.33
C THR A 305 11.10 -6.47 12.94
N ALA A 306 10.23 -7.33 12.40
CA ALA A 306 10.43 -7.90 11.07
C ALA A 306 10.43 -6.83 9.97
N VAL A 307 9.58 -5.81 10.06
CA VAL A 307 9.58 -4.68 9.12
C VAL A 307 10.89 -3.90 9.20
N ARG A 308 11.36 -3.58 10.41
CA ARG A 308 12.62 -2.82 10.60
C ARG A 308 13.85 -3.59 10.13
N GLU A 309 13.89 -4.90 10.33
CA GLU A 309 15.07 -5.73 10.04
C GLU A 309 15.10 -6.27 8.61
N ARG A 310 13.94 -6.66 8.06
CA ARG A 310 13.88 -7.41 6.78
C ARG A 310 13.55 -6.53 5.57
N LEU A 311 13.24 -5.26 5.78
CA LEU A 311 12.87 -4.31 4.74
C LEU A 311 13.79 -3.06 4.74
N PRO A 312 15.15 -3.18 4.73
CA PRO A 312 16.07 -2.05 4.89
C PRO A 312 16.09 -1.04 3.73
N GLY A 313 15.53 -1.40 2.56
CA GLY A 313 15.45 -0.53 1.38
C GLY A 313 14.09 0.15 1.19
N PHE A 314 13.14 -0.04 2.11
CA PHE A 314 11.78 0.48 1.97
C PHE A 314 11.62 1.81 2.73
N GLU A 315 11.21 2.86 2.01
CA GLU A 315 10.92 4.16 2.61
C GLU A 315 9.52 4.17 3.23
N TYR A 316 9.44 4.23 4.56
CA TYR A 316 8.18 4.44 5.28
C TYR A 316 8.36 5.49 6.37
N THR A 317 7.25 6.16 6.72
CA THR A 317 7.20 7.05 7.88
C THR A 317 6.51 6.33 9.02
N GLU A 318 7.25 6.06 10.09
CA GLU A 318 6.69 5.44 11.29
C GLU A 318 5.99 6.50 12.16
N ILE A 319 4.77 6.19 12.62
CA ILE A 319 3.98 7.05 13.51
C ILE A 319 3.49 6.20 14.68
N SER A 320 3.99 6.52 15.88
CA SER A 320 3.61 5.82 17.12
C SER A 320 2.81 6.67 18.10
N ASN A 321 2.77 7.99 17.89
CA ASN A 321 2.15 8.96 18.78
C ASN A 321 0.96 9.62 18.06
N PHE A 322 -0.25 9.15 18.38
CA PHE A 322 -1.51 9.68 17.90
C PHE A 322 -2.60 9.48 18.94
N ASP A 323 -3.67 10.27 18.84
CA ASP A 323 -4.78 10.19 19.79
C ASP A 323 -5.53 8.84 19.67
N ILE A 324 -5.86 8.26 20.82
CA ILE A 324 -6.78 7.12 20.86
C ILE A 324 -8.20 7.57 20.48
N ALA A 325 -9.02 6.67 19.96
CA ALA A 325 -10.40 6.98 19.58
C ALA A 325 -11.21 7.54 20.77
N SER A 326 -11.87 8.69 20.56
CA SER A 326 -12.84 9.26 21.50
C SER A 326 -14.17 8.52 21.45
N ASP A 327 -15.05 8.71 22.44
CA ASP A 327 -16.37 8.05 22.44
C ASP A 327 -17.18 8.40 21.20
N ASN A 328 -17.11 9.65 20.72
CA ASN A 328 -17.79 10.09 19.50
C ASN A 328 -17.32 9.32 18.26
N ILE A 329 -16.03 8.98 18.20
CA ILE A 329 -15.45 8.19 17.11
C ILE A 329 -15.93 6.74 17.21
N LEU A 330 -15.96 6.15 18.41
CA LEU A 330 -16.44 4.78 18.62
C LEU A 330 -17.94 4.62 18.30
N LEU A 331 -18.73 5.66 18.56
CA LEU A 331 -20.17 5.70 18.27
C LEU A 331 -20.51 5.68 16.77
N LEU A 332 -19.51 5.84 15.89
CA LEU A 332 -19.71 5.73 14.44
C LEU A 332 -20.15 4.33 14.01
N SER A 333 -19.66 3.29 14.70
CA SER A 333 -19.95 1.87 14.42
C SER A 333 -20.61 1.11 15.58
N HIS A 334 -20.72 1.72 16.76
CA HIS A 334 -21.21 1.05 17.97
C HIS A 334 -22.33 1.83 18.69
N GLU A 335 -23.14 1.13 19.47
CA GLU A 335 -24.17 1.72 20.32
C GLU A 335 -23.60 2.30 21.62
N SER A 336 -24.21 3.37 22.12
CA SER A 336 -23.81 4.00 23.39
C SER A 336 -23.90 3.02 24.56
N SER A 337 -24.93 2.18 24.59
CA SER A 337 -25.07 1.14 25.62
C SER A 337 -23.92 0.14 25.62
N TYR A 338 -23.32 -0.15 24.46
CA TYR A 338 -22.15 -1.03 24.39
C TYR A 338 -20.92 -0.36 24.99
N LEU A 339 -20.70 0.92 24.73
CA LEU A 339 -19.61 1.68 25.34
C LEU A 339 -19.76 1.76 26.87
N GLU A 340 -20.98 1.89 27.37
CA GLU A 340 -21.29 1.85 28.80
C GLU A 340 -20.95 0.48 29.41
N ASP A 341 -21.33 -0.62 28.73
CA ASP A 341 -20.98 -1.98 29.16
C ASP A 341 -19.46 -2.15 29.29
N LEU A 342 -18.70 -1.69 28.29
CA LEU A 342 -17.23 -1.78 28.29
C LEU A 342 -16.59 -1.04 29.47
N LYS A 343 -17.09 0.16 29.79
CA LYS A 343 -16.63 0.93 30.96
C LYS A 343 -16.96 0.22 32.26
N ALA A 344 -18.13 -0.40 32.35
CA ALA A 344 -18.53 -1.17 33.52
C ALA A 344 -17.68 -2.44 33.69
N ILE A 345 -17.32 -3.12 32.59
CA ILE A 345 -16.40 -4.27 32.58
C ILE A 345 -15.01 -3.85 33.07
N GLU A 346 -14.47 -2.74 32.55
CA GLU A 346 -13.17 -2.21 32.96
C GLU A 346 -13.15 -1.87 34.47
N CYS A 347 -14.20 -1.20 34.97
CA CYS A 347 -14.35 -0.90 36.39
C CYS A 347 -14.32 -2.18 37.25
N ARG A 348 -15.05 -3.23 36.83
CA ARG A 348 -15.05 -4.52 37.53
C ARG A 348 -13.67 -5.17 37.56
N ILE A 349 -12.94 -5.16 36.45
CA ILE A 349 -11.59 -5.74 36.37
C ILE A 349 -10.61 -4.96 37.24
N SER A 350 -10.70 -3.64 37.24
CA SER A 350 -9.85 -2.79 38.11
C SER A 350 -10.03 -3.13 39.60
N THR A 351 -11.22 -3.62 39.99
CA THR A 351 -11.52 -4.04 41.36
C THR A 351 -11.15 -5.50 41.63
N ALA A 352 -11.32 -6.39 40.64
CA ALA A 352 -11.14 -7.83 40.79
C ALA A 352 -9.71 -8.32 40.48
N GLY A 353 -8.87 -7.51 39.85
CA GLY A 353 -7.47 -7.81 39.54
C GLY A 353 -7.25 -8.98 38.57
N SER A 354 -8.28 -9.40 37.82
CA SER A 354 -8.24 -10.58 36.96
C SER A 354 -8.90 -10.33 35.60
N THR A 355 -8.42 -11.02 34.56
CA THR A 355 -9.03 -11.02 33.23
C THR A 355 -10.39 -11.71 33.25
N LEU A 356 -11.37 -11.17 32.52
CA LEU A 356 -12.71 -11.74 32.37
C LEU A 356 -12.96 -12.25 30.94
N PRO A 357 -13.69 -13.38 30.76
CA PRO A 357 -14.27 -13.72 29.47
C PRO A 357 -15.18 -12.60 28.98
N PHE A 358 -15.05 -12.20 27.73
CA PHE A 358 -15.72 -11.05 27.12
C PHE A 358 -16.97 -11.49 26.35
N THR A 359 -18.11 -11.39 27.02
CA THR A 359 -19.46 -11.68 26.50
C THR A 359 -20.41 -10.57 26.97
N PRO A 360 -20.43 -9.40 26.29
CA PRO A 360 -21.12 -8.21 26.77
C PRO A 360 -22.57 -8.46 27.22
N GLN A 361 -23.35 -9.24 26.45
CA GLN A 361 -24.74 -9.53 26.80
C GLN A 361 -24.90 -10.46 28.03
N LEU A 362 -24.02 -11.44 28.21
CA LEU A 362 -24.05 -12.33 29.38
C LEU A 362 -23.56 -11.61 30.63
N GLN A 363 -22.56 -10.74 30.47
CA GLN A 363 -22.08 -9.88 31.53
C GLN A 363 -23.17 -8.89 31.98
N ARG A 364 -23.98 -8.34 31.06
CA ARG A 364 -25.18 -7.54 31.34
C ARG A 364 -26.18 -8.27 32.24
N ARG A 365 -26.62 -9.47 31.82
CA ARG A 365 -27.55 -10.32 32.61
C ARG A 365 -27.04 -10.64 34.01
N ARG A 366 -25.72 -10.80 34.18
CA ARG A 366 -25.08 -11.05 35.48
C ARG A 366 -24.99 -9.80 36.36
N MET A 367 -24.91 -8.60 35.77
CA MET A 367 -25.03 -7.33 36.51
C MET A 367 -26.48 -7.11 36.97
N ASP A 368 -27.46 -7.38 36.10
CA ASP A 368 -28.89 -7.22 36.41
C ASP A 368 -29.38 -8.22 37.49
N GLN A 369 -28.74 -9.39 37.62
CA GLN A 369 -29.07 -10.41 38.62
C GLN A 369 -28.59 -10.09 40.05
N LYS A 370 -27.78 -9.03 40.25
CA LYS A 370 -27.34 -8.57 41.59
C LYS A 370 -28.08 -7.31 42.07
N GLY A 371 -29.42 -7.30 42.02
CA GLY A 371 -30.32 -6.32 42.70
C GLY A 371 -30.32 -4.91 42.08
N VAL A 372 -31.47 -4.25 41.80
CA VAL A 372 -32.73 -4.08 42.58
C VAL A 372 -33.92 -3.77 41.59
N PRO A 373 -35.22 -4.09 41.82
CA PRO A 373 -35.90 -5.19 42.55
C PRO A 373 -37.01 -5.99 41.76
N LYS A 374 -37.19 -7.26 42.18
CA LYS A 374 -38.35 -8.20 42.29
C LYS A 374 -39.45 -8.38 41.19
N ILE A 375 -39.69 -9.65 40.81
CA ILE A 375 -40.91 -10.17 40.14
C ILE A 375 -41.53 -11.30 41.01
N SER A 376 -42.87 -11.37 41.03
CA SER A 376 -43.68 -12.14 41.99
C SER A 376 -43.74 -13.67 41.77
N HIS A 377 -44.08 -14.37 42.86
CA HIS A 377 -44.08 -15.83 43.04
C HIS A 377 -45.01 -16.61 42.09
N GLU A 378 -45.98 -15.96 41.46
CA GLU A 378 -46.98 -16.62 40.63
C GLU A 378 -46.42 -17.08 39.28
N LYS A 379 -45.48 -16.32 38.69
CA LYS A 379 -44.82 -16.69 37.42
C LYS A 379 -43.90 -17.90 37.54
N LEU A 380 -43.44 -18.24 38.75
CA LEU A 380 -42.58 -19.40 39.03
C LEU A 380 -43.36 -20.72 39.11
N SER A 381 -44.68 -20.66 39.37
CA SER A 381 -45.49 -21.87 39.55
C SER A 381 -45.93 -22.52 38.23
N ALA A 382 -46.07 -21.73 37.15
CA ALA A 382 -46.52 -22.22 35.85
C ALA A 382 -45.43 -23.01 35.10
N ILE A 383 -44.15 -22.63 35.27
CA ILE A 383 -43.02 -23.26 34.57
C ILE A 383 -42.70 -24.65 35.14
N ARG A 384 -43.13 -24.94 36.38
CA ARG A 384 -42.74 -26.14 37.11
C ARG A 384 -43.59 -27.38 36.79
N LYS A 385 -44.78 -27.21 36.20
CA LYS A 385 -45.70 -28.34 35.93
C LYS A 385 -45.39 -29.14 34.67
N ASP A 386 -44.68 -28.56 33.71
CA ASP A 386 -44.45 -29.21 32.41
C ASP A 386 -43.20 -30.11 32.38
N ALA A 387 -42.38 -30.10 33.43
CA ALA A 387 -41.07 -30.77 33.45
C ALA A 387 -41.05 -32.14 34.18
N ASP A 388 -42.09 -32.51 34.93
CA ASP A 388 -42.05 -33.64 35.89
C ASP A 388 -42.55 -35.01 35.33
N MET A 389 -42.70 -35.19 34.01
CA MET A 389 -43.31 -36.41 33.44
C MET A 389 -42.33 -37.46 32.88
N ILE A 390 -41.01 -37.26 32.98
CA ILE A 390 -40.03 -38.21 32.46
C ILE A 390 -38.84 -38.25 33.41
N LEU A 391 -38.66 -39.36 34.14
CA LEU A 391 -37.39 -39.99 34.55
C LEU A 391 -37.58 -40.80 35.86
N SER A 392 -37.68 -42.12 35.73
CA SER A 392 -37.45 -43.09 36.81
C SER A 392 -36.77 -44.32 36.20
N ASP A 393 -35.46 -44.52 36.45
CA ASP A 393 -34.92 -45.76 37.04
C ASP A 393 -33.40 -45.75 37.25
N ASP A 394 -33.01 -46.48 38.30
CA ASP A 394 -31.74 -46.79 38.99
C ASP A 394 -30.62 -47.46 38.14
N SER A 395 -29.36 -47.76 38.54
CA SER A 395 -28.46 -47.50 39.69
C SER A 395 -27.06 -48.15 39.43
N SER A 396 -26.02 -47.72 40.20
CA SER A 396 -24.81 -48.48 40.68
C SER A 396 -23.67 -48.86 39.67
N THR A 397 -22.34 -48.92 39.93
CA THR A 397 -21.42 -49.07 41.09
C THR A 397 -20.01 -48.44 40.82
N VAL A 398 -19.08 -48.51 41.80
CA VAL A 398 -17.81 -47.73 42.00
C VAL A 398 -16.54 -48.61 41.90
N GLY A 399 -15.35 -48.04 41.60
CA GLY A 399 -14.02 -48.64 41.88
C GLY A 399 -12.79 -47.76 41.50
N GLU A 400 -11.79 -47.67 42.40
CA GLU A 400 -10.58 -46.82 42.38
C GLU A 400 -9.33 -47.44 41.67
N GLY A 401 -8.38 -46.59 41.20
CA GLY A 401 -6.98 -46.94 40.90
C GLY A 401 -6.33 -46.18 39.73
N SER A 402 -5.28 -45.38 39.97
CA SER A 402 -4.37 -44.74 38.98
C SER A 402 -3.09 -45.61 38.78
N PRO A 403 -2.25 -45.53 37.70
CA PRO A 403 -1.86 -44.31 36.97
C PRO A 403 -1.63 -44.43 35.44
N LEU A 404 -1.55 -43.27 34.78
CA LEU A 404 -0.80 -42.94 33.55
C LEU A 404 -0.79 -44.00 32.42
N ASP A 405 -1.71 -43.86 31.46
CA ASP A 405 -1.49 -43.86 30.00
C ASP A 405 -2.85 -43.92 29.27
N ASN A 406 -2.91 -43.35 28.06
CA ASN A 406 -4.06 -43.27 27.14
C ASN A 406 -5.02 -42.07 27.29
N VAL A 407 -4.53 -40.89 26.87
CA VAL A 407 -5.41 -39.88 26.30
C VAL A 407 -5.69 -40.28 24.85
N CYS A 408 -6.88 -40.84 24.59
CA CYS A 408 -7.76 -40.59 23.43
C CYS A 408 -8.71 -41.80 23.23
N ALA A 409 -9.99 -41.66 23.59
CA ALA A 409 -11.17 -42.16 22.83
C ALA A 409 -12.49 -42.18 23.65
N SER A 410 -13.38 -41.23 23.34
CA SER A 410 -14.87 -41.37 23.24
C SER A 410 -15.74 -41.47 24.54
N PRO A 411 -17.09 -41.43 24.47
CA PRO A 411 -17.94 -40.22 24.44
C PRO A 411 -19.10 -40.20 25.49
N LEU A 412 -19.96 -39.16 25.43
CA LEU A 412 -21.35 -39.04 25.95
C LEU A 412 -21.59 -38.38 27.33
N PHE A 413 -22.05 -37.13 27.23
CA PHE A 413 -23.19 -36.51 27.91
C PHE A 413 -23.62 -37.07 29.29
N ARG A 414 -23.22 -36.34 30.33
CA ARG A 414 -23.93 -36.24 31.60
C ARG A 414 -24.45 -34.80 31.70
N ALA A 415 -25.76 -34.59 31.82
CA ALA A 415 -26.34 -33.26 31.97
C ALA A 415 -25.80 -32.63 33.28
N PRO A 416 -25.19 -31.43 33.25
CA PRO A 416 -24.74 -30.79 34.47
C PRO A 416 -25.94 -30.30 35.28
N SER A 417 -25.86 -30.50 36.59
CA SER A 417 -26.70 -29.84 37.58
C SER A 417 -26.64 -28.31 37.41
N LEU A 418 -27.71 -27.62 37.85
CA LEU A 418 -27.84 -26.15 37.89
C LEU A 418 -26.85 -25.49 38.86
N GLN A 419 -25.56 -25.64 38.62
CA GLN A 419 -24.47 -25.00 39.35
C GLN A 419 -23.42 -24.52 38.34
N GLN A 420 -23.34 -23.19 38.19
CA GLN A 420 -22.37 -22.44 37.36
C GLN A 420 -22.38 -22.78 35.86
N VAL A 421 -23.20 -22.06 35.07
CA VAL A 421 -22.89 -21.84 33.65
C VAL A 421 -21.57 -21.05 33.61
N LYS A 422 -20.46 -21.73 33.31
CA LYS A 422 -19.15 -21.09 33.14
C LYS A 422 -19.28 -20.14 31.95
N ASP A 423 -19.05 -18.85 32.18
CA ASP A 423 -18.99 -17.85 31.10
C ASP A 423 -17.84 -18.29 30.20
N TRP A 424 -18.12 -18.66 28.96
CA TRP A 424 -17.09 -19.02 28.00
C TRP A 424 -17.14 -18.02 26.86
N SER A 425 -16.00 -17.42 26.59
CA SER A 425 -15.73 -16.56 25.43
C SER A 425 -14.29 -16.79 25.03
N ASP A 426 -14.03 -16.84 23.73
CA ASP A 426 -12.66 -16.81 23.21
C ASP A 426 -12.02 -15.42 23.35
N THR A 427 -12.84 -14.40 23.59
CA THR A 427 -12.40 -13.02 23.74
C THR A 427 -12.25 -12.76 25.23
N SER A 428 -11.14 -12.13 25.61
CA SER A 428 -10.85 -11.82 27.00
C SER A 428 -10.75 -10.32 27.19
N PHE A 429 -11.06 -9.83 28.39
CA PHE A 429 -10.94 -8.43 28.76
C PHE A 429 -10.06 -8.32 29.99
N SER A 430 -8.89 -7.70 29.83
CA SER A 430 -7.89 -7.40 30.87
C SER A 430 -7.86 -5.92 31.23
N LEU A 431 -7.20 -5.59 32.34
CA LEU A 431 -6.83 -4.21 32.65
C LEU A 431 -6.02 -3.63 31.48
N GLY A 432 -6.46 -2.51 30.91
CA GLY A 432 -5.83 -1.90 29.72
C GLY A 432 -6.44 -2.29 28.37
N THR A 433 -7.35 -3.26 28.31
CA THR A 433 -8.02 -3.67 27.05
C THR A 433 -8.79 -2.53 26.40
N LEU A 434 -9.50 -1.72 27.20
CA LEU A 434 -10.27 -0.60 26.66
C LEU A 434 -9.33 0.41 25.99
N ASN A 435 -8.25 0.82 26.66
CA ASN A 435 -7.27 1.74 26.08
C ASN A 435 -6.58 1.17 24.84
N ALA A 436 -6.22 -0.12 24.84
CA ALA A 436 -5.66 -0.79 23.68
C ALA A 436 -6.63 -0.79 22.49
N ALA A 437 -7.90 -1.14 22.71
CA ALA A 437 -8.92 -1.15 21.66
C ALA A 437 -9.21 0.26 21.13
N ARG A 438 -9.20 1.28 21.98
CA ARG A 438 -9.32 2.69 21.56
C ARG A 438 -8.12 3.14 20.74
N ALA A 439 -6.91 2.71 21.10
CA ALA A 439 -5.70 2.99 20.33
C ALA A 439 -5.74 2.30 18.96
N ALA A 440 -6.23 1.05 18.91
CA ALA A 440 -6.38 0.32 17.65
C ALA A 440 -7.34 1.02 16.67
N ALA A 441 -8.52 1.44 17.15
CA ALA A 441 -9.46 2.22 16.34
C ALA A 441 -8.89 3.61 15.97
N GLY A 442 -8.22 4.27 16.93
CA GLY A 442 -7.57 5.56 16.72
C GLY A 442 -6.49 5.52 15.64
N GLY A 443 -5.73 4.43 15.55
CA GLY A 443 -4.71 4.24 14.52
C GLY A 443 -5.28 4.19 13.11
N VAL A 444 -6.45 3.56 12.92
CA VAL A 444 -7.13 3.56 11.62
C VAL A 444 -7.64 4.96 11.28
N VAL A 445 -8.19 5.69 12.24
CA VAL A 445 -8.65 7.07 12.06
C VAL A 445 -7.50 8.01 11.69
N GLU A 446 -6.36 7.92 12.39
CA GLU A 446 -5.18 8.72 12.09
C GLU A 446 -4.62 8.37 10.69
N ALA A 447 -4.61 7.10 10.31
CA ALA A 447 -4.21 6.69 8.96
C ALA A 447 -5.12 7.33 7.89
N VAL A 448 -6.44 7.24 8.05
CA VAL A 448 -7.41 7.87 7.15
C VAL A 448 -7.18 9.38 7.05
N LYS A 449 -7.01 10.05 8.20
CA LYS A 449 -6.75 11.49 8.26
C LYS A 449 -5.49 11.87 7.50
N ARG A 450 -4.37 11.18 7.73
CA ARG A 450 -3.08 11.48 7.07
C ARG A 450 -3.13 11.24 5.57
N LEU A 451 -3.80 10.19 5.11
CA LEU A 451 -3.92 9.86 3.69
C LEU A 451 -4.82 10.86 2.94
N LEU A 452 -5.89 11.34 3.57
CA LEU A 452 -6.86 12.23 2.92
C LEU A 452 -6.54 13.73 3.06
N GLN A 453 -5.77 14.12 4.08
CA GLN A 453 -5.28 15.49 4.25
C GLN A 453 -3.88 15.70 3.64
N GLY A 454 -3.08 14.65 3.57
CA GLY A 454 -1.71 14.71 3.10
C GLY A 454 -1.59 14.52 1.58
N ASN A 455 -0.63 15.22 0.98
CA ASN A 455 -0.32 15.05 -0.44
C ASN A 455 0.80 14.04 -0.70
N LYS A 456 1.45 13.54 0.36
CA LYS A 456 2.69 12.74 0.27
C LYS A 456 2.50 11.23 0.34
N GLN A 457 1.68 10.74 1.26
CA GLN A 457 1.44 9.31 1.42
C GLN A 457 0.13 8.89 0.79
N ARG A 458 0.13 7.69 0.22
CA ARG A 458 -1.05 7.08 -0.43
C ARG A 458 -1.47 5.75 0.19
N ARG A 459 -0.61 5.20 1.05
CA ARG A 459 -0.77 3.89 1.67
C ARG A 459 -0.41 3.98 3.14
N ALA A 460 -1.12 3.24 3.97
CA ALA A 460 -0.83 3.12 5.39
C ALA A 460 -1.00 1.66 5.82
N ALA A 461 -0.11 1.19 6.69
CA ALA A 461 -0.24 -0.05 7.43
C ALA A 461 -0.45 0.29 8.90
N VAL A 462 -1.50 -0.26 9.52
CA VAL A 462 -1.87 0.02 10.92
C VAL A 462 -1.65 -1.26 11.74
N ALA A 463 -0.49 -1.35 12.38
CA ALA A 463 -0.07 -2.48 13.18
C ALA A 463 -0.59 -2.36 14.62
N VAL A 464 -1.84 -2.77 14.83
CA VAL A 464 -2.56 -2.59 16.10
C VAL A 464 -3.23 -3.87 16.59
N ARG A 465 -3.61 -3.86 17.87
CA ARG A 465 -4.39 -4.90 18.54
C ARG A 465 -5.18 -4.32 19.72
N PRO A 466 -6.30 -4.92 20.16
CA PRO A 466 -6.97 -6.12 19.61
C PRO A 466 -7.52 -5.94 18.19
N PRO A 467 -7.87 -7.04 17.48
CA PRO A 467 -8.53 -6.98 16.18
C PRO A 467 -9.94 -6.38 16.29
N GLY A 468 -10.62 -6.20 15.14
CA GLY A 468 -11.92 -5.51 15.12
C GLY A 468 -13.04 -6.08 14.25
N HIS A 469 -12.75 -6.85 13.21
CA HIS A 469 -13.75 -7.17 12.18
C HIS A 469 -14.94 -8.05 12.63
N HIS A 470 -14.85 -8.70 13.80
CA HIS A 470 -15.94 -9.46 14.41
C HIS A 470 -16.83 -8.64 15.36
N ALA A 471 -16.41 -7.44 15.75
CA ALA A 471 -17.17 -6.59 16.65
C ALA A 471 -18.35 -5.93 15.90
N GLY A 472 -19.58 -6.32 16.25
CA GLY A 472 -20.80 -5.69 15.77
C GLY A 472 -21.17 -4.43 16.56
N PRO A 473 -22.32 -3.79 16.27
CA PRO A 473 -22.76 -2.56 16.95
C PRO A 473 -22.86 -2.68 18.47
N VAL A 474 -23.15 -3.88 18.98
CA VAL A 474 -23.26 -4.21 20.40
C VAL A 474 -22.19 -5.20 20.89
N GLY A 475 -21.06 -5.28 20.18
CA GLY A 475 -19.97 -6.21 20.48
C GLY A 475 -20.18 -7.57 19.81
N LEU A 476 -20.97 -8.45 20.44
CA LEU A 476 -21.26 -9.78 19.88
C LEU A 476 -22.29 -9.68 18.76
N SER A 477 -21.85 -10.05 17.56
CA SER A 477 -22.65 -10.04 16.34
C SER A 477 -23.79 -11.06 16.39
N THR A 478 -24.88 -10.78 15.67
CA THR A 478 -26.09 -11.61 15.69
C THR A 478 -25.79 -13.05 15.23
N GLY A 479 -26.08 -14.03 16.08
CA GLY A 479 -25.85 -15.45 15.80
C GLY A 479 -24.41 -15.95 15.99
N ALA A 480 -23.47 -15.09 16.40
CA ALA A 480 -22.10 -15.50 16.70
C ALA A 480 -21.99 -16.10 18.11
N LEU A 481 -21.05 -17.04 18.28
CA LEU A 481 -20.75 -17.68 19.58
C LEU A 481 -19.84 -16.83 20.46
N SER A 482 -19.08 -15.91 19.87
CA SER A 482 -18.08 -15.08 20.53
C SER A 482 -17.74 -13.84 19.69
N CYS A 483 -16.94 -12.92 20.24
CA CYS A 483 -16.49 -11.72 19.53
C CYS A 483 -15.18 -11.92 18.74
N GLY A 484 -14.62 -13.13 18.67
CA GLY A 484 -13.45 -13.42 17.81
C GLY A 484 -12.24 -12.53 18.12
N PHE A 485 -11.93 -12.38 19.40
CA PHE A 485 -10.92 -11.49 19.97
C PHE A 485 -11.18 -9.98 19.78
N CYS A 486 -12.28 -9.59 19.13
CA CYS A 486 -12.53 -8.20 18.77
C CYS A 486 -13.28 -7.44 19.87
N VAL A 487 -12.96 -6.15 20.01
CA VAL A 487 -13.64 -5.23 20.96
C VAL A 487 -14.33 -4.09 20.21
N PHE A 488 -13.62 -3.38 19.33
CA PHE A 488 -14.19 -2.34 18.47
C PHE A 488 -13.90 -2.64 17.00
N ASN A 489 -14.80 -2.24 16.11
CA ASN A 489 -14.64 -2.47 14.69
C ASN A 489 -13.75 -1.39 14.04
N ASN A 490 -12.44 -1.59 14.15
CA ASN A 490 -11.42 -0.62 13.71
C ASN A 490 -11.63 -0.16 12.26
N VAL A 491 -11.90 -1.10 11.33
CA VAL A 491 -12.04 -0.80 9.89
C VAL A 491 -13.37 -0.11 9.56
N ALA A 492 -14.48 -0.50 10.22
CA ALA A 492 -15.76 0.17 10.06
C ALA A 492 -15.71 1.60 10.60
N ILE A 493 -15.09 1.82 11.77
CA ILE A 493 -14.86 3.16 12.33
C ILE A 493 -14.08 4.04 11.34
N GLY A 494 -12.99 3.51 10.77
CA GLY A 494 -12.20 4.23 9.77
C GLY A 494 -13.01 4.61 8.52
N ALA A 495 -13.83 3.69 8.01
CA ALA A 495 -14.67 3.93 6.84
C ALA A 495 -15.74 4.99 7.10
N PHE A 496 -16.46 4.89 8.22
CA PHE A 496 -17.47 5.88 8.60
C PHE A 496 -16.84 7.24 8.87
N TYR A 497 -15.69 7.28 9.54
CA TYR A 497 -14.95 8.52 9.77
C TYR A 497 -14.56 9.20 8.46
N ALA A 498 -14.09 8.43 7.47
CA ALA A 498 -13.74 8.95 6.14
C ALA A 498 -14.95 9.62 5.47
N ILE A 499 -16.09 8.92 5.41
CA ILE A 499 -17.32 9.42 4.77
C ILE A 499 -17.86 10.66 5.48
N ASP A 500 -17.87 10.65 6.82
CA ASP A 500 -18.51 11.71 7.60
C ASP A 500 -17.65 12.99 7.68
N ASN A 501 -16.32 12.90 7.50
CA ASN A 501 -15.41 14.02 7.72
C ASN A 501 -14.67 14.52 6.46
N PHE A 502 -14.71 13.79 5.35
CA PHE A 502 -14.00 14.15 4.12
C PHE A 502 -14.94 14.25 2.93
N PRO A 503 -15.41 15.45 2.54
CA PRO A 503 -16.37 15.63 1.45
C PRO A 503 -15.90 15.10 0.09
N GLN A 504 -14.59 14.96 -0.12
CA GLN A 504 -14.02 14.36 -1.32
C GLN A 504 -14.20 12.83 -1.37
N VAL A 505 -14.45 12.17 -0.24
CA VAL A 505 -14.67 10.72 -0.16
C VAL A 505 -16.15 10.43 -0.28
N LYS A 506 -16.55 9.85 -1.42
CA LYS A 506 -17.93 9.48 -1.72
C LYS A 506 -18.16 7.98 -1.64
N ARG A 507 -17.10 7.19 -1.86
CA ARG A 507 -17.15 5.72 -1.87
C ARG A 507 -15.97 5.13 -1.12
N VAL A 508 -16.23 4.25 -0.15
CA VAL A 508 -15.20 3.52 0.59
C VAL A 508 -15.38 2.03 0.37
N ALA A 509 -14.29 1.32 0.09
CA ALA A 509 -14.28 -0.14 0.04
C ALA A 509 -13.58 -0.70 1.28
N ILE A 510 -14.19 -1.69 1.92
CA ILE A 510 -13.57 -2.52 2.95
C ILE A 510 -13.36 -3.92 2.38
N ILE A 511 -12.10 -4.36 2.29
CA ILE A 511 -11.73 -5.69 1.80
C ILE A 511 -11.19 -6.51 2.97
N ASP A 512 -11.89 -7.57 3.34
CA ASP A 512 -11.49 -8.47 4.41
C ASP A 512 -10.83 -9.73 3.84
N ILE A 513 -9.56 -9.90 4.20
CA ILE A 513 -8.73 -11.03 3.76
C ILE A 513 -8.36 -11.97 4.92
N ASP A 514 -8.91 -11.71 6.11
CA ASP A 514 -8.84 -12.63 7.25
C ASP A 514 -9.49 -13.97 6.90
N ALA A 515 -8.99 -15.07 7.47
CA ALA A 515 -9.55 -16.40 7.21
C ALA A 515 -11.00 -16.53 7.73
N HIS A 516 -11.41 -15.69 8.67
CA HIS A 516 -12.76 -15.65 9.23
C HIS A 516 -13.58 -14.53 8.60
N HIS A 517 -14.87 -14.79 8.39
CA HIS A 517 -15.78 -13.76 7.90
C HIS A 517 -15.86 -12.58 8.88
N GLY A 518 -15.59 -11.36 8.41
CA GLY A 518 -15.79 -10.11 9.15
C GLY A 518 -17.25 -9.75 9.40
N ASN A 519 -17.99 -10.65 10.06
CA ASN A 519 -19.42 -10.54 10.34
C ASN A 519 -19.79 -9.26 11.11
N GLY A 520 -18.95 -8.84 12.05
CA GLY A 520 -19.16 -7.58 12.78
C GLY A 520 -19.06 -6.36 11.88
N THR A 521 -18.18 -6.40 10.87
CA THR A 521 -18.05 -5.33 9.87
C THR A 521 -19.28 -5.26 8.98
N GLU A 522 -19.74 -6.40 8.46
CA GLU A 522 -20.97 -6.45 7.68
C GLU A 522 -22.17 -5.95 8.50
N GLU A 523 -22.34 -6.40 9.75
CA GLU A 523 -23.42 -5.97 10.63
C GLU A 523 -23.33 -4.47 10.98
N ALA A 524 -22.13 -3.95 11.25
CA ALA A 524 -21.92 -2.53 11.50
C ALA A 524 -22.30 -1.65 10.30
N ILE A 525 -21.97 -2.07 9.07
CA ILE A 525 -22.37 -1.36 7.85
C ILE A 525 -23.89 -1.36 7.69
N ARG A 526 -24.55 -2.51 7.88
CA ARG A 526 -26.01 -2.62 7.77
C ARG A 526 -26.73 -1.75 8.80
N TRP A 527 -26.26 -1.78 10.05
CA TRP A 527 -26.79 -0.94 11.13
C TRP A 527 -26.59 0.56 10.85
N ALA A 528 -25.39 0.94 10.39
CA ALA A 528 -25.06 2.32 10.04
C ALA A 528 -25.88 2.83 8.86
N ALA A 529 -26.16 1.99 7.86
CA ALA A 529 -27.01 2.33 6.72
C ALA A 529 -28.41 2.75 7.15
N GLY A 530 -29.01 2.03 8.12
CA GLY A 530 -30.28 2.42 8.71
C GLY A 530 -30.23 3.79 9.40
N LYS A 531 -29.19 4.03 10.22
CA LYS A 531 -29.00 5.32 10.92
C LYS A 531 -28.76 6.49 9.96
N ARG A 532 -27.99 6.26 8.90
CA ARG A 532 -27.62 7.27 7.88
C ARG A 532 -28.61 7.36 6.73
N ARG A 533 -29.70 6.58 6.77
CA ARG A 533 -30.76 6.49 5.75
C ARG A 533 -30.24 6.16 4.36
N TRP A 534 -29.21 5.33 4.29
CA TRP A 534 -28.73 4.78 3.03
C TRP A 534 -29.64 3.65 2.58
N THR A 535 -30.07 3.69 1.31
CA THR A 535 -30.70 2.51 0.71
C THR A 535 -29.63 1.48 0.37
N PRO A 536 -29.96 0.18 0.30
CA PRO A 536 -29.03 -0.85 -0.19
C PRO A 536 -28.26 -0.41 -1.45
N ALA A 537 -29.00 0.01 -2.49
CA ALA A 537 -28.43 0.41 -3.77
C ALA A 537 -27.61 1.71 -3.74
N SER A 538 -27.78 2.54 -2.70
CA SER A 538 -27.08 3.82 -2.55
C SER A 538 -26.05 3.80 -1.43
N SER A 539 -25.71 2.63 -0.88
CA SER A 539 -24.69 2.53 0.16
C SER A 539 -23.34 3.03 -0.38
N PRO A 540 -22.72 4.04 0.25
CA PRO A 540 -21.39 4.52 -0.15
C PRO A 540 -20.28 3.55 0.28
N ILE A 541 -20.61 2.43 0.93
CA ILE A 541 -19.65 1.43 1.38
C ILE A 541 -19.83 0.15 0.57
N PHE A 542 -18.71 -0.34 0.05
CA PHE A 542 -18.56 -1.69 -0.48
C PHE A 542 -17.83 -2.55 0.53
N PHE A 543 -18.32 -3.76 0.78
CA PHE A 543 -17.64 -4.75 1.60
C PHE A 543 -17.43 -6.01 0.79
N ALA A 544 -16.21 -6.53 0.81
CA ALA A 544 -15.95 -7.85 0.31
C ALA A 544 -15.12 -8.65 1.31
N SER A 545 -15.48 -9.90 1.50
CA SER A 545 -14.74 -10.81 2.38
C SER A 545 -14.45 -12.12 1.64
N VAL A 546 -13.22 -12.60 1.79
CA VAL A 546 -12.83 -13.93 1.34
C VAL A 546 -12.37 -14.72 2.55
N HIS A 547 -13.14 -15.74 2.90
CA HIS A 547 -13.03 -16.41 4.19
C HIS A 547 -13.36 -17.89 4.06
N LEU A 548 -12.92 -18.68 5.03
CA LEU A 548 -13.35 -20.05 5.16
C LEU A 548 -14.82 -20.11 5.61
N PHE A 549 -15.56 -21.04 5.03
CA PHE A 549 -16.95 -21.25 5.37
C PHE A 549 -17.30 -22.73 5.31
N HIS A 550 -17.82 -23.25 6.41
CA HIS A 550 -18.38 -24.59 6.47
C HIS A 550 -19.50 -24.63 7.51
N LYS A 551 -20.67 -25.09 7.08
CA LYS A 551 -21.77 -25.48 7.97
C LYS A 551 -22.01 -26.98 7.81
N SER A 552 -21.93 -27.72 8.92
CA SER A 552 -22.22 -29.15 8.93
C SER A 552 -22.85 -29.58 10.23
N SER A 553 -23.90 -30.40 10.12
CA SER A 553 -24.55 -31.05 11.26
C SER A 553 -23.71 -32.17 11.89
N THR A 554 -22.60 -32.57 11.26
CA THR A 554 -21.81 -33.76 11.65
C THR A 554 -20.33 -33.49 11.95
N PHE A 555 -19.72 -32.43 11.39
CA PHE A 555 -18.28 -32.16 11.52
C PHE A 555 -17.92 -30.77 12.08
N GLY A 556 -18.88 -30.05 12.65
CA GLY A 556 -18.69 -28.72 13.24
C GLY A 556 -18.77 -27.59 12.20
N GLU A 557 -18.95 -26.37 12.68
CA GLU A 557 -19.05 -25.16 11.85
C GLU A 557 -17.72 -24.37 11.91
N PHE A 558 -17.31 -23.77 10.79
CA PHE A 558 -16.17 -22.85 10.80
C PHE A 558 -16.64 -21.49 11.33
N TYR A 559 -15.94 -20.98 12.35
CA TYR A 559 -16.27 -19.69 12.96
C TYR A 559 -16.16 -18.55 11.94
N PRO A 560 -17.09 -17.57 11.89
CA PRO A 560 -18.24 -17.37 12.78
C PRO A 560 -19.56 -17.96 12.24
N GLY A 561 -19.54 -18.80 11.20
CA GLY A 561 -20.75 -19.42 10.63
C GLY A 561 -21.61 -18.50 9.75
N THR A 562 -21.09 -17.36 9.31
CA THR A 562 -21.75 -16.38 8.43
C THR A 562 -20.91 -16.09 7.17
N GLY A 563 -21.42 -15.27 6.24
CA GLY A 563 -20.71 -14.95 4.98
C GLY A 563 -21.00 -15.93 3.83
N GLU A 564 -22.09 -16.68 3.91
CA GLU A 564 -22.42 -17.73 2.93
C GLU A 564 -22.74 -17.20 1.52
N ALA A 565 -23.32 -16.01 1.42
CA ALA A 565 -23.84 -15.46 0.18
C ALA A 565 -23.57 -13.96 0.05
N ASP A 566 -23.54 -13.50 -1.19
CA ASP A 566 -23.49 -12.09 -1.54
C ASP A 566 -24.79 -11.38 -1.19
N ASP A 567 -24.69 -10.06 -1.04
CA ASP A 567 -25.81 -9.13 -1.13
C ASP A 567 -25.35 -7.96 -2.01
N THR A 568 -25.31 -8.23 -3.32
CA THR A 568 -24.76 -7.29 -4.31
C THR A 568 -25.57 -6.01 -4.43
N VAL A 569 -26.86 -6.05 -4.12
CA VAL A 569 -27.72 -4.86 -4.08
C VAL A 569 -27.27 -3.91 -2.97
N ALA A 570 -26.76 -4.44 -1.86
CA ALA A 570 -26.21 -3.65 -0.76
C ALA A 570 -24.68 -3.54 -0.78
N ASN A 571 -24.03 -3.84 -1.92
CA ASN A 571 -22.58 -3.81 -2.12
C ASN A 571 -21.77 -4.78 -1.22
N PHE A 572 -22.33 -5.95 -0.89
CA PHE A 572 -21.62 -7.03 -0.19
C PHE A 572 -21.24 -8.17 -1.15
N VAL A 573 -19.95 -8.51 -1.20
CA VAL A 573 -19.41 -9.64 -1.96
C VAL A 573 -18.73 -10.62 -1.02
N ASN A 574 -19.36 -11.74 -0.76
CA ASN A 574 -18.85 -12.79 0.11
C ASN A 574 -18.32 -13.97 -0.72
N CYS A 575 -17.06 -14.31 -0.49
CA CYS A 575 -16.34 -15.38 -1.16
C CYS A 575 -16.03 -16.51 -0.17
N PRO A 576 -17.04 -17.35 0.16
CA PRO A 576 -16.83 -18.50 1.03
C PRO A 576 -15.94 -19.55 0.36
N ILE A 577 -14.90 -19.97 1.06
CA ILE A 577 -13.98 -21.03 0.65
C ILE A 577 -14.22 -22.24 1.54
N THR A 578 -14.41 -23.41 0.93
CA THR A 578 -14.55 -24.65 1.68
C THR A 578 -13.20 -25.05 2.30
N PRO A 579 -13.13 -25.30 3.63
CA PRO A 579 -11.92 -25.80 4.28
C PRO A 579 -11.45 -27.16 3.73
N LEU A 580 -10.14 -27.44 3.79
CA LEU A 580 -9.58 -28.68 3.21
C LEU A 580 -10.14 -29.96 3.86
N TRP A 581 -10.39 -29.94 5.17
CA TRP A 581 -10.96 -31.09 5.88
C TRP A 581 -12.40 -31.43 5.42
N ALA A 582 -13.15 -30.43 4.95
CA ALA A 582 -14.48 -30.59 4.38
C ALA A 582 -14.47 -30.95 2.89
N SER A 583 -13.34 -30.79 2.21
CA SER A 583 -13.21 -30.90 0.75
C SER A 583 -13.24 -32.34 0.20
N LYS A 584 -13.37 -33.38 1.04
CA LYS A 584 -13.28 -34.81 0.65
C LYS A 584 -14.31 -35.29 -0.42
N LYS A 585 -15.12 -34.40 -1.02
CA LYS A 585 -16.13 -34.73 -2.04
C LYS A 585 -16.20 -33.81 -3.27
N SER A 586 -15.44 -32.72 -3.39
CA SER A 586 -15.53 -31.87 -4.59
C SER A 586 -14.71 -32.45 -5.75
N LYS A 587 -15.33 -33.32 -6.54
CA LYS A 587 -14.80 -33.66 -7.87
C LYS A 587 -14.76 -32.36 -8.71
N GLY A 588 -13.60 -31.73 -8.82
CA GLY A 588 -13.33 -30.60 -9.72
C GLY A 588 -13.44 -29.18 -9.14
N GLY A 589 -13.67 -29.00 -7.84
CA GLY A 589 -13.66 -27.68 -7.19
C GLY A 589 -12.27 -27.26 -6.74
N LYS A 590 -11.88 -26.00 -6.96
CA LYS A 590 -10.63 -25.44 -6.40
C LYS A 590 -10.80 -25.18 -4.91
N VAL A 591 -9.71 -25.34 -4.15
CA VAL A 591 -9.64 -25.12 -2.70
C VAL A 591 -8.33 -24.41 -2.34
N GLY A 592 -8.18 -23.99 -1.08
CA GLY A 592 -6.96 -23.36 -0.57
C GLY A 592 -6.55 -22.12 -1.38
N ARG A 593 -5.25 -21.98 -1.65
CA ARG A 593 -4.69 -20.83 -2.38
C ARG A 593 -5.32 -20.59 -3.75
N GLU A 594 -5.68 -21.63 -4.48
CA GLU A 594 -6.26 -21.47 -5.81
C GLU A 594 -7.67 -20.90 -5.76
N ALA A 595 -8.50 -21.36 -4.81
CA ALA A 595 -9.84 -20.82 -4.59
C ALA A 595 -9.79 -19.36 -4.11
N TRP A 596 -8.83 -19.03 -3.25
CA TRP A 596 -8.64 -17.65 -2.83
C TRP A 596 -8.22 -16.75 -3.98
N LYS A 597 -7.22 -17.17 -4.78
CA LYS A 597 -6.76 -16.40 -5.94
C LYS A 597 -7.92 -16.16 -6.92
N GLU A 598 -8.73 -17.18 -7.18
CA GLU A 598 -9.93 -17.04 -8.00
C GLU A 598 -10.97 -16.08 -7.39
N SER A 599 -11.19 -16.13 -6.09
CA SER A 599 -12.08 -15.21 -5.38
C SER A 599 -11.62 -13.76 -5.53
N ILE A 600 -10.33 -13.49 -5.38
CA ILE A 600 -9.76 -12.17 -5.60
C ILE A 600 -9.89 -11.74 -7.06
N GLU A 601 -9.34 -12.53 -7.99
CA GLU A 601 -9.17 -12.13 -9.40
C GLU A 601 -10.50 -12.06 -10.16
N ARG A 602 -11.43 -12.97 -9.87
CA ARG A 602 -12.67 -13.13 -10.65
C ARG A 602 -13.91 -12.55 -9.97
N ARG A 603 -13.88 -12.32 -8.65
CA ARG A 603 -15.04 -11.79 -7.91
C ARG A 603 -14.77 -10.42 -7.29
N ILE A 604 -13.79 -10.34 -6.38
CA ILE A 604 -13.55 -9.11 -5.60
C ILE A 604 -12.96 -8.00 -6.47
N ALA A 605 -11.90 -8.27 -7.24
CA ALA A 605 -11.23 -7.23 -8.02
C ALA A 605 -12.12 -6.62 -9.13
N PRO A 606 -12.91 -7.40 -9.90
CA PRO A 606 -13.87 -6.82 -10.85
C PRO A 606 -14.95 -5.97 -10.17
N ALA A 607 -15.54 -6.46 -9.06
CA ALA A 607 -16.55 -5.72 -8.31
C ALA A 607 -15.98 -4.40 -7.73
N LEU A 608 -14.78 -4.45 -7.16
CA LEU A 608 -14.08 -3.28 -6.64
C LEU A 608 -13.78 -2.24 -7.73
N ARG A 609 -13.33 -2.68 -8.91
CA ARG A 609 -13.13 -1.80 -10.08
C ARG A 609 -14.43 -1.14 -10.53
N SER A 610 -15.52 -1.90 -10.56
CA SER A 610 -16.86 -1.38 -10.89
C SER A 610 -17.37 -0.38 -9.84
N PHE A 611 -17.09 -0.63 -8.56
CA PHE A 611 -17.48 0.27 -7.47
C PHE A 611 -16.66 1.57 -7.45
N HIS A 612 -15.40 1.52 -7.91
CA HIS A 612 -14.51 2.68 -8.05
C HIS A 612 -14.40 3.52 -6.76
N PRO A 613 -13.89 2.94 -5.65
CA PRO A 613 -13.81 3.65 -4.37
C PRO A 613 -12.77 4.78 -4.39
N ASP A 614 -13.01 5.81 -3.58
CA ASP A 614 -12.05 6.90 -3.32
C ASP A 614 -11.03 6.48 -2.23
N LEU A 615 -11.41 5.54 -1.36
CA LEU A 615 -10.58 4.97 -0.31
C LEU A 615 -10.83 3.46 -0.19
N THR A 616 -9.75 2.68 -0.11
CA THR A 616 -9.80 1.24 0.18
C THR A 616 -9.15 0.97 1.53
N ILE A 617 -9.87 0.31 2.43
CA ILE A 617 -9.40 -0.17 3.73
C ILE A 617 -9.34 -1.70 3.65
N ILE A 618 -8.22 -2.28 4.07
CA ILE A 618 -8.05 -3.75 4.08
C ILE A 618 -8.04 -4.23 5.52
N SER A 619 -9.00 -5.08 5.89
CA SER A 619 -8.94 -5.87 7.13
C SER A 619 -7.94 -7.01 6.88
N ALA A 620 -6.68 -6.75 7.26
CA ALA A 620 -5.53 -7.59 6.91
C ALA A 620 -5.24 -8.65 7.98
N GLY A 621 -6.16 -9.61 8.15
CA GLY A 621 -5.90 -10.82 8.91
C GLY A 621 -4.90 -11.73 8.18
N LEU A 622 -3.85 -12.17 8.87
CA LEU A 622 -2.82 -13.06 8.31
C LEU A 622 -2.89 -14.48 8.89
N ASP A 623 -3.95 -14.78 9.61
CA ASP A 623 -4.28 -16.11 10.12
C ASP A 623 -4.68 -17.08 9.00
N GLY A 624 -4.92 -16.57 7.80
CA GLY A 624 -4.82 -17.33 6.59
C GLY A 624 -3.46 -18.03 6.50
N GLY A 625 -2.34 -17.32 6.50
CA GLY A 625 -1.06 -17.79 5.90
C GLY A 625 -0.55 -19.18 6.31
N ARG A 626 0.28 -19.79 5.44
CA ARG A 626 0.79 -21.18 5.54
C ARG A 626 1.26 -21.64 6.93
N TYR A 627 1.88 -20.77 7.71
CA TYR A 627 2.45 -21.09 9.02
C TYR A 627 1.57 -20.67 10.20
N SER A 628 0.36 -20.14 9.93
CA SER A 628 -0.57 -19.79 10.99
C SER A 628 -1.14 -21.04 11.66
N ILE A 629 -1.58 -20.86 12.90
CA ILE A 629 -2.33 -21.87 13.64
C ILE A 629 -3.56 -22.31 12.83
N CYS A 630 -4.37 -21.36 12.34
CA CYS A 630 -5.55 -21.64 11.54
C CYS A 630 -5.23 -22.48 10.28
N SER A 631 -4.12 -22.21 9.57
CA SER A 631 -3.67 -23.05 8.45
C SER A 631 -3.23 -24.44 8.86
N GLN A 632 -2.51 -24.59 9.97
CA GLN A 632 -2.08 -25.90 10.44
C GLN A 632 -3.28 -26.81 10.80
N TYR A 633 -4.36 -26.22 11.34
CA TYR A 633 -5.56 -26.96 11.73
C TYR A 633 -6.55 -27.16 10.58
N PHE A 634 -6.75 -26.14 9.74
CA PHE A 634 -7.85 -26.13 8.77
C PHE A 634 -7.40 -26.19 7.32
N GLY A 635 -6.09 -25.96 7.06
CA GLY A 635 -5.51 -25.97 5.73
C GLY A 635 -6.08 -24.86 4.86
N VAL A 636 -5.67 -23.62 5.09
CA VAL A 636 -6.29 -22.44 4.45
C VAL A 636 -5.65 -22.13 3.09
N TRP A 637 -4.37 -22.49 2.85
CA TRP A 637 -3.60 -22.11 1.64
C TRP A 637 -2.77 -23.20 1.03
#